data_AF-A0A920KAZ3-F1
#
_entry.id   AF-A0A920KAZ3-F1
#
_cell.length_a   1.000
_cell.length_b   1.000
_cell.length_c   1.000
_cell.angle_alpha   90.00
_cell.angle_beta   90.00
_cell.angle_gamma   90.00
#
_symmetry.space_group_name_H-M   'P 1'
#
loop_
_entity.id
_entity.type
_entity.pdbx_description
1 polymer ?
#
loop_
_entity_poly.entity_id
_entity_poly.type
_entity_poly.pdbx_seq_one_letter_code
_entity_poly.pdbx_strand_id
1 'polypeptide(L)' 'MRKKVLILTDKEGWHFTQIKSSLSNLNYQSMSCNLNELSLIINNNKSYIVDLNGEKINVDYVLVRYIPRYL' A
#
# COMPACT_ATOMS: atom_id res chain seq x y z
N MET A 1 -14.78 -6.81 -10.83
CA MET A 1 -13.35 -6.97 -10.45
C MET A 1 -13.20 -6.65 -8.97
N ARG A 2 -12.32 -7.37 -8.27
CA ARG A 2 -11.99 -7.11 -6.86
C ARG A 2 -11.19 -5.78 -6.78
N LYS A 3 -11.63 -4.84 -5.93
CA LYS A 3 -10.96 -3.55 -5.75
C LYS A 3 -9.62 -3.75 -5.03
N LYS A 4 -8.57 -3.03 -5.44
CA LYS A 4 -7.20 -3.17 -4.93
C LYS A 4 -6.83 -2.03 -3.99
N VAL A 5 -6.30 -2.36 -2.82
CA VAL A 5 -5.89 -1.41 -1.79
C VAL A 5 -4.40 -1.58 -1.50
N LEU A 6 -3.66 -0.48 -1.55
CA LEU A 6 -2.29 -0.41 -1.04
C LEU A 6 -2.31 0.07 0.42
N ILE A 7 -1.75 -0.72 1.32
CA ILE A 7 -1.56 -0.36 2.72
C ILE A 7 -0.12 0.10 2.90
N LEU A 8 0.09 1.40 3.10
CA LEU A 8 1.39 1.96 3.44
C LEU A 8 1.60 1.85 4.95
N THR A 9 2.58 1.06 5.38
CA THR A 9 2.81 0.79 6.80
C THR A 9 4.26 0.42 7.07
N ASP A 10 4.79 0.90 8.19
CA ASP A 10 6.16 0.55 8.64
C ASP A 10 6.20 -0.74 9.47
N LYS A 11 5.05 -1.20 10.00
CA LYS A 11 4.98 -2.42 10.82
C LYS A 11 3.70 -3.21 10.58
N GLU A 12 3.80 -4.52 10.49
CA GLU A 12 2.68 -5.44 10.26
C GLU A 12 2.19 -6.13 11.56
N GLY A 13 1.84 -5.33 12.58
CA GLY A 13 1.33 -5.83 13.87
C GLY A 13 -0.18 -6.16 13.89
N TRP A 14 -0.75 -6.41 15.07
CA TRP A 14 -2.15 -6.83 15.23
C TRP A 14 -3.17 -5.93 14.51
N HIS A 15 -3.06 -4.61 14.63
CA HIS A 15 -3.92 -3.66 13.91
C HIS A 15 -3.84 -3.83 12.38
N PHE A 16 -2.67 -4.13 11.83
CA PHE A 16 -2.50 -4.38 10.40
C PHE A 16 -3.24 -5.66 9.98
N THR A 17 -3.13 -6.74 10.76
CA THR A 17 -3.85 -7.98 10.51
C THR A 17 -5.37 -7.75 10.49
N GLN A 18 -5.91 -6.98 11.44
CA GLN A 18 -7.32 -6.63 11.47
C GLN A 18 -7.77 -5.88 10.21
N ILE A 19 -6.99 -4.88 9.77
CA ILE A 19 -7.27 -4.15 8.52
C ILE A 19 -7.30 -5.09 7.32
N LYS A 20 -6.30 -5.99 7.20
CA LYS A 20 -6.23 -6.96 6.10
C LYS A 20 -7.45 -7.88 6.08
N SER A 21 -7.88 -8.37 7.25
CA SER A 21 -9.07 -9.20 7.40
C SER A 21 -10.35 -8.44 7.03
N SER A 22 -10.53 -7.21 7.51
CA SER A 22 -11.69 -6.37 7.16
C SER A 22 -11.77 -6.11 5.65
N LEU A 23 -10.64 -5.76 5.01
CA LEU A 23 -10.59 -5.56 3.55
C LEU A 23 -10.94 -6.85 2.80
N SER A 24 -10.43 -8.00 3.25
CA SER A 24 -10.77 -9.28 2.62
C SER A 24 -12.27 -9.60 2.75
N ASN A 25 -12.87 -9.38 3.92
CA ASN A 25 -14.29 -9.60 4.17
C ASN A 25 -15.19 -8.71 3.32
N LEU A 26 -14.71 -7.51 2.98
CA LEU A 26 -15.37 -6.58 2.08
C LEU A 26 -15.09 -6.87 0.59
N ASN A 27 -14.45 -7.99 0.26
CA ASN A 27 -14.04 -8.38 -1.08
C ASN A 27 -13.08 -7.36 -1.75
N TYR A 28 -12.11 -6.85 -0.98
CA TYR A 28 -10.97 -6.08 -1.50
C TYR A 28 -9.71 -6.94 -1.53
N GLN A 29 -8.89 -6.79 -2.57
CA GLN A 29 -7.54 -7.31 -2.61
C GLN A 29 -6.62 -6.27 -1.95
N SER A 30 -5.76 -6.69 -1.04
CA SER A 30 -4.82 -5.78 -0.39
C SER A 30 -3.38 -6.23 -0.57
N MET A 31 -2.50 -5.24 -0.73
CA MET A 31 -1.05 -5.39 -0.67
C MET A 31 -0.49 -4.35 0.30
N SER A 32 0.72 -4.59 0.80
CA SER A 32 1.38 -3.69 1.76
C SER A 32 2.84 -3.47 1.37
N CYS A 33 3.33 -2.27 1.68
CA CYS A 33 4.75 -1.93 1.59
C CYS A 33 5.07 -0.74 2.50
N ASN A 34 6.36 -0.52 2.73
CA ASN A 34 6.87 0.70 3.33
C ASN A 34 6.86 1.83 2.28
N LEU A 35 6.69 3.09 2.71
CA LEU A 35 6.80 4.22 1.79
C LEU A 35 8.20 4.31 1.14
N ASN A 36 9.25 3.91 1.86
CA ASN A 36 10.63 3.87 1.36
C ASN A 36 10.87 2.80 0.29
N GLU A 37 9.92 1.89 0.08
CA GLU A 37 9.99 0.85 -0.96
C GLU A 37 9.32 1.30 -2.27
N LEU A 38 8.88 2.56 -2.35
CA LEU A 38 8.18 3.12 -3.49
C LEU A 38 8.96 4.26 -4.14
N SER A 39 8.85 4.35 -5.45
CA SER A 39 9.39 5.47 -6.23
C SER A 39 8.33 6.08 -7.13
N LEU A 40 8.34 7.41 -7.24
CA LEU A 40 7.52 8.15 -8.20
C LEU A 40 8.32 8.33 -9.49
N ILE A 41 7.81 7.80 -10.59
CA ILE A 41 8.38 8.03 -11.92
C ILE A 41 7.53 9.05 -12.65
N ILE A 42 8.20 10.06 -13.22
CA ILE A 42 7.60 11.09 -14.07
C ILE A 42 8.27 10.98 -15.44
N ASN A 43 7.53 10.52 -16.44
CA ASN A 43 8.04 10.33 -17.80
C ASN A 43 6.98 10.74 -18.82
N ASN A 44 7.36 11.51 -19.84
CA ASN A 44 6.47 11.97 -20.92
C ASN A 44 5.13 12.54 -20.40
N ASN A 45 5.19 13.44 -19.42
CA ASN A 45 4.03 14.06 -18.74
C ASN A 45 3.06 13.07 -18.07
N LYS A 46 3.50 11.84 -17.78
CA LYS A 46 2.75 10.84 -17.02
C LYS A 46 3.51 10.51 -15.74
N SER A 47 2.77 10.45 -14.64
CA SER A 47 3.29 10.02 -13.34
C SER A 47 2.77 8.63 -13.00
N TYR A 48 3.62 7.78 -12.45
CA TYR A 48 3.23 6.49 -11.88
C TYR A 48 4.15 6.08 -10.73
N ILE A 49 3.64 5.22 -9.85
CA ILE A 49 4.39 4.68 -8.72
C ILE A 49 4.91 3.30 -9.10
N VAL A 50 6.15 3.01 -8.73
CA VAL A 50 6.79 1.69 -8.87
C VAL A 50 7.29 1.18 -7.53
N ASP A 51 7.40 -0.14 -7.39
CA ASP A 51 8.08 -0.79 -6.26
C ASP A 51 9.60 -0.84 -6.44
N LEU A 52 10.31 -1.48 -5.49
CA LEU A 52 11.76 -1.67 -5.53
C LEU A 52 12.26 -2.48 -6.75
N ASN A 53 11.38 -3.26 -7.39
CA ASN A 53 11.71 -4.03 -8.59
C ASN A 53 11.43 -3.24 -9.88
N GLY A 54 10.93 -2.01 -9.77
CA GLY A 54 10.49 -1.21 -10.91
C GLY A 54 9.10 -1.60 -11.43
N GLU A 55 8.39 -2.50 -10.75
CA GLU A 55 7.07 -2.93 -11.14
C GLU A 55 6.03 -1.86 -10.79
N LYS A 56 5.15 -1.55 -11.75
CA LYS A 56 4.16 -0.50 -11.58
C LYS A 56 3.08 -0.91 -10.58
N ILE A 57 2.89 -0.10 -9.55
CA ILE A 57 1.81 -0.28 -8.58
C ILE A 57 0.50 0.24 -9.18
N ASN A 58 -0.48 -0.65 -9.36
CA ASN A 58 -1.81 -0.33 -9.85
C ASN A 58 -2.88 -0.71 -8.81
N VAL A 59 -3.39 0.29 -8.11
CA VAL A 59 -4.36 0.16 -7.02
C VAL A 59 -5.49 1.18 -7.14
N ASP A 60 -6.67 0.84 -6.61
CA ASP A 60 -7.83 1.74 -6.58
C ASP A 60 -7.76 2.71 -5.38
N TYR A 61 -7.20 2.26 -4.25
CA TYR A 61 -7.17 3.02 -3.00
C TYR A 61 -5.83 2.88 -2.27
N VAL A 62 -5.51 3.89 -1.46
CA VAL A 62 -4.33 3.91 -0.59
C VAL A 62 -4.79 4.14 0.86
N LEU A 63 -4.30 3.30 1.77
CA LEU A 63 -4.48 3.45 3.21
C LEU A 63 -3.11 3.70 3.83
N VAL A 64 -2.94 4.85 4.48
CA VAL A 64 -1.70 5.21 5.18
C VAL A 64 -1.85 4.89 6.66
N ARG A 65 -1.00 4.02 7.18
CA ARG A 65 -0.95 3.66 8.60
C ARG A 65 0.39 4.10 9.20
N TYR A 66 0.36 5.25 9.84
CA TYR A 66 1.47 5.74 10.65
C TYR A 66 1.42 5.13 12.06
N ILE A 67 2.55 4.60 12.54
CA ILE A 67 2.69 4.14 13.92
C ILE A 67 3.76 5.01 14.57
N PRO A 68 3.41 5.89 15.52
CA PRO A 68 4.41 6.66 16.23
C PRO A 68 5.38 5.70 16.94
N ARG A 69 6.68 5.95 16.78
CA ARG A 69 7.68 5.33 17.67
C ARG A 69 7.57 6.08 18.99
N TYR A 70 7.01 5.44 20.01
CA TYR A 70 7.28 5.86 21.38
C TYR A 70 8.74 5.50 21.66
N LEU A 71 9.54 6.53 21.97
CA LEU A 71 10.90 6.40 22.50
C LEU A 71 10.84 5.82 23.92
#